data_AF-A0A2E3DUI9-F1
#
_entry.id   AF-A0A2E3DUI9-F1
#
_cell.length_a   1.000
_cell.length_b   1.000
_cell.length_c   1.000
_cell.angle_alpha   90.00
_cell.angle_beta   90.00
_cell.angle_gamma   90.00
#
_symmetry.space_group_name_H-M   'P 1'
#
loop_
_entity.id
_entity.type
_entity.pdbx_description
1 polymer ?
#
loop_
_entity_poly.entity_id
_entity_poly.type
_entity_poly.pdbx_seq_one_letter_code
_entity_poly.pdbx_strand_id
1 'polypeptide(L)'
;MTDGWDTGNTKQLSQEFDRLYRSCYRLIWLNPNLGYQDFEPITAGVQIIMKYVDDFLPIHNLNCLTDLGDLLSSLHHHPEKFRALA
;
A
#
# COMPACT_ATOMS: atom_id res chain seq x y z
N MET A 1 1.44 6.54 -10.89
CA MET A 1 1.34 5.33 -10.05
C MET A 1 2.79 4.86 -9.85
N THR A 2 3.30 4.92 -8.63
CA THR A 2 4.70 4.62 -8.29
C THR A 2 4.76 3.21 -7.70
N ASP A 3 5.77 2.45 -8.11
CA ASP A 3 6.10 1.11 -7.62
C ASP A 3 6.98 1.14 -6.35
N GLY A 4 7.32 2.34 -5.89
CA GLY A 4 8.13 2.56 -4.69
C GLY A 4 9.63 2.70 -4.94
N TRP A 5 10.09 2.61 -6.19
CA TRP A 5 11.52 2.80 -6.50
C TRP A 5 11.88 4.26 -6.83
N ASP A 6 10.89 5.13 -6.89
CA ASP A 6 11.08 6.55 -7.16
C ASP A 6 11.82 7.28 -6.02
N THR A 7 12.87 8.00 -6.37
CA THR A 7 13.71 8.84 -5.49
C THR A 7 13.48 10.34 -5.69
N GLY A 8 12.36 10.70 -6.33
CA GLY A 8 11.92 12.10 -6.52
C GLY A 8 11.69 12.87 -5.21
N ASN A 9 11.11 14.07 -5.34
CA ASN A 9 10.92 14.98 -4.20
C ASN A 9 9.96 14.39 -3.14
N THR A 10 10.54 13.86 -2.07
CA THR A 10 9.87 13.23 -0.93
C THR A 10 8.84 14.14 -0.25
N LYS A 11 9.07 15.46 -0.23
CA LYS A 11 8.13 16.43 0.34
C LYS A 11 6.85 16.53 -0.49
N GLN A 12 6.99 16.59 -1.81
CA GLN A 12 5.84 16.61 -2.71
C GLN A 12 5.08 15.28 -2.64
N LEU A 13 5.79 14.15 -2.62
CA LEU A 13 5.20 12.82 -2.45
C LEU A 13 4.35 12.75 -1.17
N SER A 14 4.90 13.20 -0.04
CA SER A 14 4.20 13.23 1.24
C SER A 14 2.92 14.08 1.20
N GLN A 15 2.96 15.25 0.54
CA GLN A 15 1.78 16.12 0.41
C GLN A 15 0.68 15.48 -0.43
N GLU A 16 1.04 14.85 -1.55
CA GLU A 16 0.06 14.17 -2.42
C GLU A 16 -0.55 12.94 -1.73
N PHE A 17 0.26 12.14 -1.03
CA PHE A 17 -0.24 10.99 -0.27
C PHE A 17 -1.10 11.41 0.92
N ASP A 18 -0.76 12.49 1.60
CA ASP A 18 -1.59 13.06 2.67
C ASP A 18 -2.98 13.49 2.15
N ARG A 19 -3.01 14.17 1.00
CA ARG A 19 -4.27 14.53 0.33
C ARG A 19 -5.05 13.30 -0.09
N LEU A 20 -4.39 12.31 -0.69
CA LEU A 20 -5.00 11.07 -1.15
C LEU A 20 -5.64 10.29 0.01
N TYR A 21 -4.91 10.12 1.11
CA TYR A 21 -5.39 9.44 2.32
C TYR A 21 -6.66 10.09 2.87
N ARG A 22 -6.73 11.43 2.90
CA ARG A 22 -7.94 12.15 3.32
C ARG A 22 -9.10 12.08 2.32
N SER A 23 -8.83 11.70 1.08
CA SER A 23 -9.80 11.70 -0.02
C SER A 23 -10.43 10.33 -0.29
N CYS A 24 -9.95 9.27 0.37
CA CYS A 24 -10.45 7.92 0.19
C CYS A 24 -10.95 7.35 1.53
N TYR A 25 -11.88 6.39 1.44
CA TYR A 25 -12.36 5.68 2.61
C TYR A 25 -11.29 4.74 3.20
N ARG A 26 -10.50 4.11 2.31
CA ARG A 26 -9.40 3.22 2.66
C ARG A 26 -8.37 3.22 1.53
N LEU A 27 -7.10 3.46 1.85
CA LEU A 27 -6.00 3.51 0.89
C LEU A 27 -5.24 2.18 0.87
N ILE A 28 -5.59 1.32 -0.09
CA ILE A 28 -4.94 0.02 -0.30
C ILE A 28 -3.85 0.19 -1.36
N TRP A 29 -2.60 -0.12 -1.02
CA TRP A 29 -1.49 -0.13 -1.97
C TRP A 29 -1.12 -1.56 -2.36
N LEU A 30 -1.45 -1.91 -3.60
CA LEU A 30 -1.12 -3.18 -4.22
C LEU A 30 0.26 -3.09 -4.84
N ASN A 31 1.17 -3.95 -4.42
CA ASN A 31 2.55 -3.95 -4.90
C ASN A 31 2.96 -5.33 -5.42
N PRO A 32 3.21 -5.51 -6.74
CA PRO A 32 3.66 -6.79 -7.27
C PRO A 32 5.03 -7.19 -6.71
N ASN A 33 5.83 -6.22 -6.24
CA ASN A 33 7.17 -6.51 -5.76
C ASN A 33 7.18 -7.18 -4.38
N LEU A 34 6.10 -7.07 -3.60
CA LEU A 34 5.97 -7.70 -2.28
C LEU A 34 6.05 -9.24 -2.32
N GLY A 35 5.90 -9.86 -3.48
CA GLY A 35 6.05 -11.32 -3.64
C GLY A 35 7.48 -11.81 -3.79
N TYR A 36 8.44 -10.91 -4.02
CA TYR A 36 9.83 -11.30 -4.22
C TYR A 36 10.56 -11.33 -2.88
N GLN A 37 11.33 -12.41 -2.66
CA GLN A 37 12.06 -12.65 -1.42
C GLN A 37 13.04 -11.53 -1.06
N ASP A 38 13.59 -10.84 -2.06
CA ASP A 38 14.57 -9.77 -1.90
C ASP A 38 13.94 -8.36 -1.86
N PHE A 39 12.61 -8.26 -1.88
CA PHE A 39 11.97 -6.95 -1.80
C PHE A 39 12.02 -6.40 -0.38
N GLU A 40 12.75 -5.29 -0.23
CA GLU A 40 12.77 -4.52 1.01
C GLU A 40 12.18 -3.12 0.81
N PRO A 41 11.27 -2.67 1.69
CA PRO A 41 10.64 -1.36 1.60
C PRO A 41 11.55 -0.21 2.07
N ILE A 42 12.85 -0.24 1.75
CA ILE A 42 13.87 0.65 2.34
C ILE A 42 13.98 2.03 1.66
N THR A 43 13.38 2.21 0.49
CA THR A 43 13.47 3.48 -0.23
C THR A 43 12.72 4.58 0.52
N ALA A 44 13.23 5.81 0.44
CA ALA A 44 12.59 6.96 1.09
C ALA A 44 11.14 7.16 0.61
N GLY A 45 10.85 6.87 -0.66
CA GLY A 45 9.50 6.92 -1.21
C GLY A 45 8.57 5.90 -0.55
N VAL A 46 8.97 4.63 -0.47
CA VAL A 46 8.16 3.58 0.17
C VAL A 46 7.92 3.90 1.65
N GLN A 47 8.95 4.34 2.37
CA GLN A 47 8.84 4.72 3.78
C GLN A 47 7.87 5.88 4.03
N ILE A 48 7.70 6.77 3.06
CA ILE A 48 6.70 7.85 3.12
C ILE A 48 5.32 7.29 2.86
N ILE A 49 5.15 6.53 1.78
CA ILE A 49 3.86 5.96 1.38
C ILE A 49 3.29 5.08 2.49
N MET A 50 4.12 4.25 3.14
CA MET A 50 3.72 3.37 4.24
C MET A 50 3.07 4.09 5.42
N LYS A 51 3.31 5.40 5.60
CA LYS A 51 2.68 6.19 6.67
C LYS A 51 1.22 6.56 6.38
N TYR A 52 0.81 6.46 5.12
CA TYR A 52 -0.49 6.92 4.63
C TYR A 52 -1.38 5.79 4.12
N VAL A 53 -0.87 4.57 3.92
CA VAL A 53 -1.68 3.45 3.42
C VAL A 53 -2.31 2.69 4.59
N ASP A 54 -3.53 2.20 4.39
CA ASP A 54 -4.23 1.36 5.38
C ASP A 54 -3.84 -0.11 5.22
N ASP A 55 -3.61 -0.56 3.98
CA ASP A 55 -3.20 -1.93 3.68
C ASP A 55 -2.10 -1.90 2.62
N PHE A 56 -1.08 -2.72 2.85
CA PHE A 56 0.01 -2.91 1.92
C PHE A 56 0.07 -4.40 1.55
N LEU A 57 -0.31 -4.71 0.31
CA LEU A 57 -0.61 -6.08 -0.11
C LEU A 57 0.13 -6.49 -1.38
N PRO A 58 0.57 -7.76 -1.47
CA PRO A 58 1.10 -8.30 -2.71
C PRO A 58 0.00 -8.41 -3.78
N ILE A 59 0.41 -8.40 -5.06
CA ILE A 59 -0.49 -8.71 -6.19
C ILE A 59 0.21 -9.49 -7.31
N HIS A 60 1.20 -10.32 -6.94
CA HIS A 60 2.06 -11.03 -7.89
C HIS A 60 1.51 -12.39 -8.33
N ASN A 61 0.41 -12.87 -7.74
CA ASN A 61 -0.20 -14.16 -8.07
C ASN A 61 -1.73 -14.13 -7.87
N LEU A 62 -2.41 -15.20 -8.30
CA LEU A 62 -3.87 -15.32 -8.21
C LEU A 62 -4.40 -15.41 -6.78
N ASN A 63 -3.66 -16.03 -5.85
CA ASN A 63 -4.08 -16.09 -4.45
C ASN A 63 -4.17 -14.69 -3.84
N CYS A 64 -3.25 -13.79 -4.19
CA CYS A 64 -3.32 -12.38 -3.77
C CYS A 64 -4.61 -11.68 -4.23
N LEU A 65 -5.15 -12.04 -5.40
CA LEU A 65 -6.42 -11.48 -5.88
C LEU A 65 -7.60 -12.01 -5.07
N THR A 66 -7.55 -13.28 -4.64
CA THR A 66 -8.54 -13.85 -3.73
C THR A 66 -8.50 -13.14 -2.38
N ASP A 67 -7.30 -12.95 -1.81
CA ASP A 67 -7.10 -12.24 -0.54
C ASP A 67 -7.60 -10.79 -0.62
N LEU A 68 -7.38 -10.12 -1.75
CA LEU A 68 -7.93 -8.79 -2.02
C LEU A 68 -9.46 -8.83 -2.07
N GLY A 69 -10.06 -9.82 -2.72
CA GLY A 69 -11.52 -10.00 -2.77
C GLY A 69 -12.13 -10.17 -1.38
N ASP A 70 -11.49 -10.96 -0.52
CA ASP A 70 -11.91 -11.17 0.87
C ASP A 70 -11.78 -9.89 1.70
N LEU A 71 -10.66 -9.17 1.53
CA LEU A 71 -10.46 -7.87 2.18
C LEU A 71 -11.56 -6.88 1.78
N LEU A 72 -11.82 -6.73 0.47
CA LEU A 72 -12.84 -5.82 -0.05
C LEU A 72 -14.23 -6.19 0.47
N SER A 73 -14.55 -7.48 0.55
CA SER A 73 -15.81 -7.98 1.10
C SER A 73 -15.96 -7.67 2.60
N SER A 74 -14.86 -7.59 3.33
CA SER A 74 -14.84 -7.26 4.76
C SER A 74 -15.00 -5.77 5.08
N LEU A 75 -14.87 -4.87 4.08
CA LEU A 75 -14.84 -3.40 4.29
C LEU A 75 -16.07 -2.81 4.99
N HIS A 76 -17.18 -3.55 5.04
CA HIS A 76 -18.37 -3.18 5.78
C HIS A 76 -18.20 -3.27 7.32
N HIS A 77 -17.11 -3.87 7.80
CA HIS A 77 -16.73 -3.96 9.21
C HIS A 77 -15.55 -3.01 9.46
N HIS A 78 -15.65 -2.16 10.49
CA HIS A 78 -14.62 -1.18 10.82
C HIS A 78 -13.30 -1.89 11.17
N PRO A 79 -12.21 -1.78 10.37
CA PRO A 79 -10.99 -2.52 10.64
C PRO A 79 -10.06 -1.75 11.59
N GLU A 80 -9.24 -2.50 12.32
CA GLU A 80 -8.04 -2.05 13.05
C GLU A 80 -7.01 -1.47 12.06
N LYS A 81 -6.25 -0.45 12.47
CA LYS A 81 -5.28 0.25 11.62
C LYS A 81 -4.10 -0.63 11.16
N PHE A 82 -3.65 -0.37 9.92
CA PHE A 82 -2.46 -0.88 9.22
C PHE A 82 -2.29 -2.41 9.22
N ARG A 83 -2.60 -3.06 8.09
CA ARG A 83 -2.32 -4.47 7.86
C ARG A 83 -1.27 -4.64 6.76
N ALA A 84 -0.06 -5.03 7.16
CA ALA A 84 0.92 -5.59 6.24
C ALA A 84 0.73 -7.11 6.21
N LEU A 85 0.27 -7.64 5.08
CA LEU A 85 0.29 -9.08 4.83
C LEU A 85 1.57 -9.37 4.04
N ALA A 86 2.51 -10.06 4.69
CA ALA A 86 3.71 -10.60 4.07
C ALA A 86 3.46 -12.03 3.60
#